data_AF-A0A1F9BNE6-F1
#
_entry.id   AF-A0A1F9BNE6-F1
#
_cell.length_a   1.000
_cell.length_b   1.000
_cell.length_c   1.000
_cell.angle_alpha   90.00
_cell.angle_beta   90.00
_cell.angle_gamma   90.00
#
_symmetry.space_group_name_H-M   'P 1'
#
loop_
_entity.id
_entity.type
_entity.pdbx_description
1 polymer ?
#
loop_
_entity_poly.entity_id
_entity_poly.type
_entity_poly.pdbx_seq_one_letter_code
_entity_poly.pdbx_strand_id
1 'polypeptide(L)'
;MRLEQQFQEIRGKVNIQGKSVSIADAQLKGDQLSFGVRYKSQGQKTVMRFSGHITGDTIKGSLQVQGGSFEGIQDWIAKRTP
;
A
#
# COMPACT_ATOMS: atom_id res chain seq x y z
N MET A 1 19.88 -15.10 25.24
CA MET A 1 18.42 -15.09 24.98
C MET A 1 18.20 -14.47 23.61
N ARG A 2 17.63 -15.20 22.64
CA ARG A 2 17.28 -14.66 21.31
C ARG A 2 15.78 -14.85 21.11
N LEU A 3 15.05 -13.74 21.11
CA LEU A 3 13.63 -13.68 20.84
C LEU A 3 13.46 -13.12 19.42
N GLU A 4 12.79 -13.88 18.55
CA GLU A 4 12.32 -13.40 17.24
C GLU A 4 10.80 -13.47 17.25
N GLN A 5 10.15 -12.32 17.39
CA GLN A 5 8.71 -12.19 17.37
C GLN A 5 8.32 -11.35 16.15
N GLN A 6 7.58 -11.94 15.21
CA GLN A 6 6.98 -11.24 14.06
C GLN A 6 5.49 -10.97 14.33
N PHE A 7 5.18 -10.17 15.34
CA PHE A 7 3.82 -9.68 15.52
C PHE A 7 3.57 -8.55 14.49
N GLN A 8 2.37 -8.54 13.88
CA GLN A 8 1.90 -7.53 12.92
C GLN A 8 2.61 -7.48 11.55
N GLU A 9 3.09 -8.62 11.03
CA GLU A 9 3.52 -8.67 9.62
C GLU A 9 2.30 -8.67 8.68
N ILE A 10 2.24 -7.70 7.78
CA ILE A 10 1.18 -7.60 6.76
C ILE A 10 1.76 -7.96 5.40
N ARG A 11 1.14 -8.95 4.77
CA ARG A 11 1.41 -9.34 3.39
C ARG A 11 0.14 -9.19 2.58
N GLY A 12 0.30 -8.75 1.34
CA GLY A 12 -0.83 -8.53 0.45
C GLY A 12 -0.38 -8.34 -0.98
N LYS A 13 -1.35 -8.41 -1.88
CA LYS A 13 -1.15 -8.09 -3.29
C LYS A 13 -2.19 -7.05 -3.70
N VAL A 14 -1.77 -6.14 -4.57
CA VAL A 14 -2.66 -5.21 -5.27
C VAL A 14 -2.77 -5.63 -6.73
N ASN A 15 -3.95 -5.47 -7.31
CA ASN A 15 -4.15 -5.67 -8.74
C ASN A 15 -4.06 -4.34 -9.46
N ILE A 16 -3.04 -4.17 -10.30
CA ILE A 16 -2.79 -2.96 -11.10
C ILE A 16 -2.80 -3.35 -12.57
N GLN A 17 -3.76 -2.82 -13.34
CA GLN A 17 -3.90 -3.10 -14.79
C GLN A 17 -3.86 -4.61 -15.11
N GLY A 18 -4.60 -5.42 -14.34
CA GLY A 18 -4.65 -6.87 -14.50
C GLY A 18 -3.42 -7.64 -13.99
N LYS A 19 -2.41 -6.96 -13.42
CA LYS A 19 -1.23 -7.60 -12.82
C LYS A 19 -1.32 -7.58 -11.31
N SER A 20 -1.07 -8.72 -10.69
CA SER A 20 -0.96 -8.82 -9.23
C SER A 20 0.46 -8.47 -8.79
N VAL A 21 0.60 -7.49 -7.89
CA VAL A 21 1.88 -6.96 -7.41
C VAL A 21 1.90 -7.05 -5.90
N SER A 22 2.95 -7.64 -5.33
CA SER A 22 3.11 -7.69 -3.87
C SER A 22 3.30 -6.29 -3.30
N ILE A 23 2.67 -6.04 -2.16
CA ILE A 23 2.99 -4.85 -1.36
C ILE A 23 4.35 -5.04 -0.68
N ALA A 24 4.99 -3.93 -0.34
CA ALA A 24 6.25 -3.88 0.38
C ALA A 24 6.14 -2.92 1.57
N ASP A 25 7.06 -3.01 2.52
CA ASP A 25 7.22 -2.04 3.61
C ASP A 25 5.91 -1.81 4.40
N ALA A 26 5.07 -2.83 4.51
CA ALA A 26 3.75 -2.72 5.12
C ALA A 26 3.86 -2.59 6.65
N GLN A 27 3.16 -1.62 7.22
CA GLN A 27 3.11 -1.37 8.65
C GLN A 27 1.68 -1.08 9.08
N LEU A 28 1.27 -1.69 10.19
CA LEU A 28 0.03 -1.38 10.89
C LEU A 28 0.35 -0.98 12.33
N LYS A 29 -0.08 0.23 12.70
CA LYS A 29 0.11 0.82 14.03
C LYS A 29 -1.23 1.35 14.51
N GLY A 30 -1.90 0.61 15.40
CA GLY A 30 -3.27 0.93 15.78
C GLY A 30 -4.21 0.81 14.57
N ASP A 31 -4.86 1.92 14.21
CA ASP A 31 -5.72 2.04 13.03
C ASP A 31 -4.98 2.55 11.79
N GLN A 32 -3.72 2.96 11.91
CA GLN A 32 -2.94 3.48 10.79
C GLN A 32 -2.29 2.34 9.99
N LEU A 33 -2.61 2.26 8.70
CA LEU A 33 -2.02 1.35 7.72
C LEU A 33 -1.15 2.13 6.74
N SER A 34 0.05 1.62 6.46
CA SER A 34 0.90 2.11 5.38
C SER A 34 1.56 0.97 4.64
N PHE A 35 1.78 1.13 3.34
CA PHE A 35 2.52 0.16 2.51
C PHE A 35 2.97 0.79 1.19
N GLY A 36 3.99 0.20 0.58
CA GLY A 36 4.49 0.57 -0.73
C GLY A 36 4.10 -0.44 -1.81
N VAL A 37 4.02 0.04 -3.05
CA VAL A 37 3.91 -0.80 -4.25
C VAL A 37 4.94 -0.31 -5.26
N ARG A 38 5.73 -1.25 -5.79
CA ARG A 38 6.72 -0.97 -6.83
C ARG A 38 6.25 -1.62 -8.12
N TYR A 39 5.80 -0.80 -9.07
CA TYR A 39 5.25 -1.26 -10.33
C TYR A 39 6.17 -0.87 -11.48
N LYS A 40 6.37 -1.79 -12.44
CA LYS A 40 7.11 -1.53 -13.67
C LYS A 40 6.21 -1.88 -14.86
N SER A 41 5.95 -0.91 -15.72
CA SER A 41 5.21 -1.11 -16.97
C SER A 41 5.85 -0.33 -18.10
N GLN A 42 5.95 -0.96 -19.28
CA GLN A 42 6.49 -0.36 -20.51
C GLN A 42 7.84 0.35 -20.32
N GLY A 43 8.71 -0.18 -19.45
CA GLY A 43 10.04 0.39 -19.17
C GLY A 43 10.06 1.46 -18.07
N GLN A 44 8.92 2.04 -17.71
CA GLN A 44 8.82 3.03 -16.64
C GLN A 44 8.61 2.36 -15.27
N LYS A 45 9.32 2.87 -14.26
CA LYS A 45 9.16 2.46 -12.86
C LYS A 45 8.30 3.49 -12.14
N THR A 46 7.28 3.02 -11.45
CA THR A 46 6.41 3.82 -10.59
C THR A 46 6.44 3.27 -9.17
N VAL A 47 6.65 4.15 -8.21
CA VAL A 47 6.59 3.83 -6.78
C VAL A 47 5.37 4.49 -6.19
N MET A 48 4.51 3.70 -5.57
CA MET A 48 3.30 4.16 -4.90
C MET A 48 3.46 3.94 -3.40
N ARG A 49 3.17 4.95 -2.58
CA ARG A 49 3.14 4.85 -1.12
C ARG A 49 1.75 5.19 -0.63
N PHE A 50 1.15 4.26 0.09
CA PHE A 50 -0.17 4.41 0.69
C PHE A 50 0.00 4.64 2.19
N SER A 51 -0.77 5.57 2.75
CA SER A 51 -0.87 5.81 4.18
C SER A 51 -2.28 6.26 4.52
N GLY A 52 -2.95 5.59 5.46
CA GLY A 52 -4.31 5.95 5.85
C GLY A 52 -4.75 5.31 7.16
N HIS A 53 -5.95 5.67 7.59
CA HIS A 53 -6.59 5.17 8.81
C HIS A 53 -7.75 4.24 8.46
N ILE A 54 -7.81 3.10 9.15
CA ILE A 54 -8.88 2.12 9.04
C ILE A 54 -10.04 2.56 9.95
N THR A 55 -11.19 2.86 9.36
CA THR A 55 -12.45 3.17 10.06
C THR A 55 -13.53 2.18 9.63
N GLY A 56 -13.79 1.17 10.46
CA GLY A 56 -14.73 0.09 10.12
C GLY A 56 -14.26 -0.75 8.94
N ASP A 57 -15.00 -0.72 7.83
CA ASP A 57 -14.68 -1.42 6.59
C ASP A 57 -13.95 -0.52 5.57
N THR A 58 -13.67 0.72 5.93
CA THR A 58 -13.13 1.74 5.03
C THR A 58 -11.73 2.17 5.47
N ILE A 59 -10.88 2.49 4.50
CA ILE A 59 -9.61 3.18 4.72
C ILE A 59 -9.68 4.54 4.05
N LYS A 60 -9.26 5.58 4.77
CA LYS A 60 -9.10 6.94 4.23
C LYS A 60 -7.67 7.42 4.46
N GLY A 61 -7.05 8.00 3.45
CA GLY A 61 -5.69 8.45 3.54
C GLY A 61 -5.18 9.07 2.25
N SER A 62 -3.88 8.96 2.02
CA SER A 62 -3.21 9.48 0.85
C SER A 62 -2.42 8.40 0.11
N LEU A 63 -2.34 8.59 -1.20
CA LEU A 63 -1.50 7.85 -2.12
C LEU A 63 -0.50 8.83 -2.73
N GLN A 64 0.78 8.63 -2.46
CA GLN A 64 1.87 9.33 -3.14
C GLN A 64 2.40 8.46 -4.27
N VAL A 65 2.44 9.00 -5.48
CA VAL A 65 2.98 8.35 -6.68
C VAL A 65 4.25 9.09 -7.09
N GLN A 66 5.33 8.34 -7.30
CA GLN A 66 6.60 8.83 -7.83
C GLN A 66 6.90 8.13 -9.16
N GLY A 67 7.12 8.94 -10.20
CA GLY A 67 7.37 8.49 -11.57
C GLY A 67 6.11 8.06 -12.34
N GLY A 68 6.14 8.28 -13.66
CA GLY A 68 4.98 8.05 -14.52
C GLY A 68 4.12 9.30 -14.69
N SER A 69 3.10 9.22 -15.55
CA SER A 69 2.20 10.34 -15.86
C SER A 69 1.26 10.74 -14.71
N PHE A 70 1.23 9.96 -13.63
CA PHE A 70 0.35 10.17 -12.47
C PHE A 70 1.13 10.56 -11.20
N GLU A 71 2.34 11.11 -11.36
CA GLU A 71 3.14 11.59 -10.25
C GLU A 71 2.40 12.68 -9.46
N GLY A 72 2.43 12.57 -8.13
CA GLY A 72 1.73 13.48 -7.24
C GLY A 72 1.18 12.80 -5.99
N ILE A 73 0.44 13.57 -5.19
CA ILE A 73 -0.29 13.10 -4.02
C ILE A 73 -1.78 13.17 -4.35
N GLN A 74 -2.50 12.08 -4.08
CA GLN A 74 -3.94 11.99 -4.28
C GLN A 74 -4.62 11.38 -3.04
N ASP A 75 -5.89 11.72 -2.85
CA ASP A 75 -6.71 11.10 -1.81
C ASP A 75 -6.91 9.62 -2.12
N TRP A 76 -6.81 8.80 -1.09
CA TRP A 76 -7.02 7.36 -1.16
C TRP A 76 -8.20 6.96 -0.29
N ILE A 77 -9.20 6.35 -0.91
CA ILE A 77 -10.33 5.72 -0.23
C ILE A 77 -10.40 4.27 -0.69
N ALA A 78 -10.40 3.33 0.26
CA ALA A 78 -10.58 1.91 -0.01
C ALA A 78 -11.68 1.32 0.87
N LYS A 79 -12.40 0.32 0.37
CA LYS A 79 -13.43 -0.40 1.11
C LYS A 79 -13.14 -1.90 1.06
N ARG A 80 -13.30 -2.59 2.19
CA ARG A 80 -13.22 -4.05 2.25
C ARG A 80 -14.38 -4.65 1.47
N THR A 81 -14.07 -5.52 0.51
CA THR A 81 -15.09 -6.35 -0.15
C THR A 81 -15.42 -7.54 0.74
N PRO A 82 -16.71 -7.90 0.91
CA PRO A 82 -17.12 -9.12 1.62
C PRO A 82 -16.56 -10.40 0.99
#